data_AF-A0AA48HEM5-F1
#
_entry.id   AF-A0AA48HEM5-F1
#
_cell.length_a   1.000
_cell.length_b   1.000
_cell.length_c   1.000
_cell.angle_alpha   90.00
_cell.angle_beta   90.00
_cell.angle_gamma   90.00
#
_symmetry.space_group_name_H-M   'P 1'
#
loop_
_entity.id
_entity.type
_entity.pdbx_description
1 polymer ?
#
loop_
_entity_poly.entity_id
_entity_poly.type
_entity_poly.pdbx_seq_one_letter_code
_entity_poly.pdbx_strand_id
1 'polypeptide(L)' 'MLMEILGLIGVLLILSAYFAVQSEYLDSLSISYSLLNLVGAGLVLLSLIGSDNYAAITLEGAWLLISGYGLLRSWRRSHI' A
#
# COMPACT_ATOMS: atom_id res chain seq x y z
N MET A 1 18.19 2.37 10.73
CA MET A 1 17.86 3.80 10.46
C MET A 1 17.24 4.07 9.09
N LEU A 2 17.93 3.99 7.94
CA LEU A 2 17.30 4.31 6.64
C LEU A 2 16.09 3.41 6.33
N MET A 3 16.26 2.10 6.50
CA MET A 3 15.19 1.12 6.27
C MET A 3 14.00 1.34 7.21
N GLU A 4 14.23 1.64 8.49
CA GLU A 4 13.18 2.00 9.45
C GLU A 4 12.41 3.25 9.02
N ILE A 5 13.11 4.28 8.52
CA ILE A 5 12.46 5.50 8.02
C ILE A 5 11.60 5.18 6.80
N LEU A 6 12.10 4.37 5.85
CA LEU A 6 11.31 3.92 4.72
C LEU A 6 10.06 3.15 5.17
N GLY A 7 10.22 2.26 6.16
CA GLY A 7 9.09 1.53 6.75
C GLY A 7 8.06 2.47 7.36
N LEU A 8 8.48 3.47 8.14
CA LEU A 8 7.59 4.48 8.73
C LEU A 8 6.86 5.31 7.66
N ILE A 9 7.57 5.72 6.60
CA ILE A 9 6.93 6.41 5.46
C ILE A 9 5.88 5.49 4.82
N GLY A 10 6.22 4.22 4.62
CA GLY A 10 5.31 3.22 4.08
C GLY A 10 4.03 3.07 4.91
N VAL A 11 4.18 2.92 6.23
CA VAL A 11 3.07 2.86 7.19
C VAL A 11 2.20 4.12 7.11
N LEU A 12 2.81 5.31 7.09
CA LEU A 12 2.08 6.57 7.00
C LEU A 12 1.28 6.68 5.70
N LEU A 13 1.82 6.20 4.57
CA LEU A 13 1.09 6.20 3.29
C LEU A 13 -0.13 5.28 3.34
N ILE A 14 0.00 4.06 3.86
CA ILE A 14 -1.11 3.10 4.00
C ILE A 14 -2.20 3.69 4.90
N LEU A 15 -1.81 4.20 6.08
CA LEU A 15 -2.75 4.79 7.02
C LEU A 15 -3.44 6.04 6.47
N SER A 16 -2.71 6.88 5.73
CA SER A 16 -3.29 8.06 5.07
C SER A 16 -4.28 7.66 3.97
N ALA A 17 -3.99 6.61 3.21
CA ALA A 17 -4.90 6.08 2.20
C ALA A 17 -6.18 5.53 2.84
N TYR A 18 -6.04 4.74 3.91
CA TYR A 18 -7.18 4.22 4.65
C TYR A 18 -8.01 5.34 5.27
N PHE A 19 -7.36 6.32 5.92
CA PHE A 19 -8.03 7.48 6.48
C PHE A 19 -8.78 8.30 5.43
N ALA A 20 -8.18 8.50 4.25
CA ALA A 20 -8.83 9.21 3.15
C ALA A 20 -10.06 8.48 2.62
N VAL A 21 -10.06 7.14 2.57
CA VAL A 21 -11.26 6.36 2.23
C VAL A 21 -12.32 6.48 3.32
N GLN A 22 -11.92 6.33 4.59
CA GLN A 22 -12.85 6.44 5.73
C GLN A 22 -13.46 7.83 5.88
N SER A 23 -12.76 8.85 5.42
CA SER A 23 -13.22 10.24 5.41
C SER A 23 -13.92 10.64 4.10
N GLU A 24 -14.20 9.66 3.22
CA GLU A 24 -14.87 9.85 1.93
C GLU A 24 -14.11 10.79 0.95
N TYR A 25 -12.83 11.06 1.19
CA TYR A 25 -11.98 11.82 0.27
C TYR A 25 -11.50 11.00 -0.92
N LEU A 26 -11.40 9.67 -0.76
CA LEU A 26 -11.01 8.74 -1.82
C LEU A 26 -12.00 7.58 -1.91
N ASP A 27 -12.23 7.08 -3.12
CA ASP A 27 -12.89 5.80 -3.33
C ASP A 27 -11.87 4.67 -3.14
N SER A 28 -12.25 3.61 -2.42
CA SER A 28 -11.50 2.36 -2.28
C SER A 28 -11.15 1.66 -3.61
N LEU A 29 -11.87 1.99 -4.69
CA LEU A 29 -11.66 1.53 -6.05
C LEU A 29 -10.89 2.55 -6.90
N SER A 30 -10.41 3.64 -6.33
CA SER A 30 -9.64 4.64 -7.06
C SER A 30 -8.19 4.18 -7.33
N ILE A 31 -7.63 4.70 -8.42
CA ILE A 31 -6.20 4.54 -8.75
C ILE A 31 -5.33 5.10 -7.63
N SER A 32 -5.68 6.28 -7.10
CA SER A 32 -4.92 6.95 -6.02
C SER A 32 -4.85 6.10 -4.75
N TYR A 33 -5.97 5.51 -4.31
CA TYR A 33 -5.99 4.62 -3.16
C TYR A 33 -5.10 3.39 -3.39
N SER A 34 -5.22 2.76 -4.56
CA SER A 34 -4.41 1.59 -4.91
C SER A 34 -2.92 1.94 -4.99
N LEU A 35 -2.56 3.10 -5.54
CA LEU A 35 -1.16 3.54 -5.62
C LEU A 35 -0.56 3.83 -4.24
N LEU A 36 -1.28 4.53 -3.36
CA LEU A 36 -0.79 4.83 -2.02
C LEU A 36 -0.52 3.55 -1.22
N ASN A 37 -1.42 2.57 -1.28
CA ASN A 37 -1.21 1.29 -0.62
C ASN A 37 -0.10 0.47 -1.28
N LEU A 38 0.02 0.47 -2.61
CA LEU A 38 1.07 -0.26 -3.31
C LEU A 38 2.46 0.29 -2.97
N VAL A 39 2.63 1.61 -3.01
CA VAL A 39 3.89 2.26 -2.64
C VAL A 39 4.16 2.08 -1.15
N GLY A 40 3.15 2.27 -0.31
CA GLY A 40 3.25 2.10 1.13
C GLY A 40 3.72 0.69 1.52
N ALA A 41 3.03 -0.34 1.05
CA ALA A 41 3.36 -1.74 1.32
C ALA A 41 4.73 -2.12 0.75
N GLY A 42 5.09 -1.60 -0.44
CA GLY A 42 6.42 -1.77 -1.02
C GLY A 42 7.53 -1.21 -0.11
N LEU A 43 7.35 -0.01 0.44
CA LEU A 43 8.31 0.59 1.37
C LEU A 43 8.41 -0.18 2.70
N VAL A 44 7.30 -0.67 3.23
CA VAL A 44 7.33 -1.52 4.44
C VAL A 44 8.04 -2.83 4.15
N LEU A 45 7.76 -3.51 3.03
CA LEU A 45 8.47 -4.73 2.64
C LEU A 45 9.97 -4.50 2.46
N LEU A 46 10.37 -3.38 1.84
CA LEU A 46 11.78 -3.00 1.74
C LEU A 46 12.42 -2.85 3.12
N SER A 47 11.69 -2.25 4.08
CA SER A 47 12.19 -2.11 5.46
C SER A 47 12.38 -3.45 6.19
N LEU A 48 11.65 -4.49 5.76
CA LEU A 48 11.65 -5.83 6.37
C LEU A 48 12.69 -6.77 5.76
N ILE A 49 13.50 -6.33 4.79
CA ILE A 49 14.58 -7.14 4.22
C ILE A 49 15.56 -7.53 5.33
N GLY A 50 15.71 -8.85 5.56
CA GLY A 50 16.55 -9.40 6.62
C GLY A 50 15.89 -9.48 8.00
N SER A 51 14.59 -9.16 8.11
CA SER A 51 13.81 -9.38 9.33
C SER A 51 13.17 -10.78 9.35
N ASP A 52 13.09 -11.40 10.52
CA ASP A 52 12.34 -12.65 10.74
C ASP A 52 10.83 -12.43 11.00
N ASN A 53 10.32 -11.22 10.75
CA ASN A 53 8.90 -10.90 10.96
C ASN A 53 8.05 -11.38 9.77
N TYR A 54 7.88 -12.70 9.65
CA TYR A 54 7.10 -13.30 8.59
C TYR A 54 5.63 -12.87 8.59
N ALA A 55 5.07 -12.51 9.75
CA ALA A 55 3.71 -11.99 9.86
C ALA A 55 3.58 -10.64 9.13
N ALA A 56 4.48 -9.69 9.39
CA ALA A 56 4.49 -8.41 8.70
C ALA A 56 4.80 -8.56 7.21
N ILE A 57 5.76 -9.41 6.85
CA ILE A 57 6.08 -9.69 5.43
C ILE A 57 4.86 -10.23 4.69
N THR A 58 4.11 -11.15 5.31
CA THR A 58 2.89 -11.72 4.69
C THR A 58 1.79 -10.68 4.57
N LEU A 59 1.58 -9.87 5.62
CA LEU A 59 0.57 -8.82 5.62
C LEU A 59 0.83 -7.78 4.52
N GLU A 60 2.05 -7.26 4.45
CA GLU A 60 2.41 -6.25 3.46
C GLU A 60 2.49 -6.84 2.06
N GLY A 61 2.89 -8.10 1.92
CA GLY A 61 2.80 -8.84 0.67
C GLY A 61 1.36 -8.94 0.16
N ALA A 62 0.40 -9.21 1.05
CA ALA A 62 -1.01 -9.22 0.70
C ALA A 62 -1.51 -7.83 0.27
N TRP A 63 -1.14 -6.77 1.00
CA TRP A 63 -1.47 -5.39 0.60
C TRP A 63 -0.90 -5.01 -0.77
N LEU A 64 0.36 -5.38 -1.04
CA LEU A 64 1.00 -5.16 -2.33
C LEU A 64 0.22 -5.82 -3.47
N LEU A 65 -0.18 -7.09 -3.30
CA LEU A 65 -0.94 -7.85 -4.29
C LEU A 65 -2.36 -7.31 -4.50
N ILE A 66 -3.09 -7.04 -3.42
CA ILE A 66 -4.45 -6.48 -3.45
C ILE A 66 -4.43 -5.12 -4.15
N SER A 67 -3.46 -4.27 -3.82
CA SER A 67 -3.31 -2.95 -4.41
C SER A 67 -2.92 -3.03 -5.89
N GLY A 68 -2.07 -3.98 -6.27
CA GLY A 68 -1.74 -4.25 -7.67
C GLY A 68 -2.96 -4.66 -8.48
N TYR A 69 -3.80 -5.56 -7.94
CA TYR A 69 -5.07 -5.93 -8.56
C TYR A 69 -6.05 -4.74 -8.66
N GLY A 70 -6.19 -3.97 -7.58
CA GLY A 70 -7.02 -2.75 -7.55
C GLY A 70 -6.60 -1.77 -8.65
N LEU A 71 -5.30 -1.50 -8.76
CA LEU A 71 -4.75 -0.61 -9.77
C LEU A 71 -5.05 -1.09 -11.21
N LEU A 72 -4.81 -2.38 -11.49
CA LEU A 72 -5.11 -2.97 -12.80
C LEU A 72 -6.60 -2.88 -13.16
N ARG A 73 -7.48 -3.16 -12.19
CA ARG A 73 -8.93 -3.09 -12.39
C ARG A 73 -9.40 -1.66 -12.65
N SER A 74 -8.91 -0.70 -11.88
CA SER A 74 -9.31 0.71 -12.00
C SER A 74 -8.79 1.33 -13.29
N TRP A 75 -7.56 0.98 -13.69
CA TRP A 75 -7.00 1.41 -14.97
C TRP A 75 -7.79 0.87 -16.17
N ARG A 76 -8.24 -0.40 -16.12
CA ARG A 76 -9.13 -0.95 -17.17
C ARG A 76 -10.48 -0.25 -17.22
N ARG A 77 -11.07 0.11 -16.08
CA ARG A 77 -12.34 0.84 -16.02
C ARG A 77 -12.25 2.27 -16.55
N SER A 78 -11.10 2.92 -16.43
CA SER A 78 -10.93 4.29 -16.92
C SER A 78 -10.61 4.38 -18.41
N HIS A 79 -10.30 3.27 -19.06
CA HIS A 79 -9.93 3.17 -20.49
C HIS A 79 -10.97 2.42 -21.34
N ILE A 80 -12.15 2.14 -20.78
CA ILE A 80 -13.34 1.62 -21.46
C ILE A 80 -14.42 2.69 -21.36
#